data_AF-F8NGH0-F1
#
_entry.id   AF-F8NGH0-F1
#
_cell.length_a   1.000
_cell.length_b   1.000
_cell.length_c   1.000
_cell.angle_alpha   90.00
_cell.angle_beta   90.00
_cell.angle_gamma   90.00
#
_symmetry.space_group_name_H-M   'P 1'
#
loop_
_entity.id
_entity.type
_entity.pdbx_description
1 polymer ?
#
loop_
_entity_poly.entity_id
_entity_poly.type
_entity_poly.pdbx_seq_one_letter_code
_entity_poly.pdbx_strand_id
1 'polypeptide(L)'
;MTRFALFAVCALQLSIVAGYQVVRDYSGQNFFTGWDFYGNYDNLTLGNAVYLNQSEATKQNLAYINSEGRAIIKVDNTTDVAMGQNRSSIRMTSQDAYPIGSLWIIDLYHIPYGCSVWPAFWTFGPNWPNDGEIDIIEAINIMGNNQMVLHTTPGCTHSSTYNQLGANIGSDCSTPSGCVVAETQPNSYNSGFAAAGGGVWATQFDVTGVFIWFWSRPNVPESITQANSTSSIDITSWGTPSASYFANTCNITEFFSPQNLVFDITLCGDWAGTGYAYNATCGSSGPTGLCYNDCVVGPGSPRYDEAYFDISYVRAYTTEQPAPTTTTTSTSIPTSTTSTTNRQTSSSGAISTRNDSSRGLILLATVAVGIILGARFAL
;
A
#
# COMPACT_ATOMS: atom_id res chain seq x y z
N MET A 1 -4.43 59.48 51.82
CA MET A 1 -5.34 58.54 51.10
C MET A 1 -4.77 58.33 49.71
N THR A 2 -3.88 57.36 49.55
CA THR A 2 -3.15 57.10 48.30
C THR A 2 -3.79 55.88 47.66
N ARG A 3 -4.54 56.07 46.57
CA ARG A 3 -5.23 55.00 45.85
C ARG A 3 -4.24 54.33 44.89
N PHE A 4 -3.93 53.06 45.13
CA PHE A 4 -3.24 52.22 44.17
C PHE A 4 -4.21 51.80 43.06
N ALA A 5 -3.90 52.15 41.82
CA ALA A 5 -4.59 51.63 40.64
C ALA A 5 -4.03 50.25 40.30
N LEU A 6 -4.86 49.22 40.44
CA LEU A 6 -4.53 47.86 40.02
C LEU A 6 -4.77 47.76 38.50
N PHE A 7 -3.72 47.66 37.70
CA PHE A 7 -3.84 47.33 36.28
C PHE A 7 -4.06 45.81 36.16
N ALA A 8 -5.26 45.41 35.73
CA ALA A 8 -5.56 44.03 35.38
C ALA A 8 -4.92 43.73 34.01
N VAL A 9 -3.88 42.90 34.01
CA VAL A 9 -3.32 42.33 32.78
C VAL A 9 -4.27 41.22 32.32
N CYS A 10 -5.02 41.49 31.26
CA CYS A 10 -5.84 40.49 30.58
C CYS A 10 -4.91 39.55 29.81
N ALA A 11 -4.59 38.39 30.38
CA ALA A 11 -3.89 37.34 29.65
C ALA A 11 -4.81 36.81 28.54
N LEU A 12 -4.48 37.10 27.27
CA LEU A 12 -5.06 36.36 26.15
C LEU A 12 -4.64 34.90 26.30
N GLN A 13 -5.57 34.04 26.70
CA GLN A 13 -5.41 32.60 26.48
C GLN A 13 -5.55 32.39 24.97
N LEU A 14 -4.43 32.18 24.30
CA LEU A 14 -4.41 31.56 22.98
C LEU A 14 -5.02 30.16 23.16
N SER A 15 -6.27 30.00 22.74
CA SER A 15 -6.84 28.68 22.53
C SER A 15 -5.99 28.01 21.46
N ILE A 16 -5.18 27.03 21.87
CA ILE A 16 -4.53 26.12 20.94
C ILE A 16 -5.69 25.37 20.29
N VAL A 17 -6.03 25.74 19.05
CA VAL A 17 -6.92 24.89 18.24
C VAL A 17 -6.20 23.56 18.12
N ALA A 18 -6.81 22.49 18.62
CA ALA A 18 -6.24 21.14 18.58
C ALA A 18 -6.24 20.64 17.12
N GLY A 19 -5.26 21.11 16.35
CA GLY A 19 -5.01 20.69 14.97
C GLY A 19 -3.92 19.62 14.90
N TYR A 20 -4.00 18.78 13.89
CA TYR A 20 -2.99 17.79 13.56
C TYR A 20 -1.67 18.48 13.20
N GLN A 21 -0.60 18.20 13.93
CA GLN A 21 0.73 18.78 13.72
C GLN A 21 1.54 17.90 12.78
N VAL A 22 2.23 18.51 11.81
CA VAL A 22 3.05 17.77 10.84
C VAL A 22 4.18 17.03 11.55
N VAL A 23 4.38 15.77 11.18
CA VAL A 23 5.49 14.94 11.66
C VAL A 23 6.41 14.50 10.53
N ARG A 24 5.88 14.36 9.31
CA ARG A 24 6.67 14.09 8.10
C ARG A 24 6.10 14.79 6.89
N ASP A 25 7.00 15.28 6.04
CA ASP A 25 6.72 15.80 4.70
C ASP A 25 7.62 15.05 3.71
N TYR A 26 7.00 14.23 2.88
CA TYR A 26 7.63 13.60 1.72
C TYR A 26 7.26 14.43 0.50
N SER A 27 8.14 15.34 0.08
CA SER A 27 7.87 16.22 -1.06
C SER A 27 9.16 16.65 -1.76
N GLY A 28 9.01 17.12 -3.00
CA GLY A 28 10.10 17.68 -3.78
C GLY A 28 11.29 16.72 -3.94
N GLN A 29 12.50 17.29 -3.92
CA GLN A 29 13.73 16.51 -4.10
C GLN A 29 13.99 15.47 -2.99
N ASN A 30 13.34 15.63 -1.85
CA ASN A 30 13.50 14.73 -0.72
C ASN A 30 12.38 13.68 -0.65
N PHE A 31 11.48 13.62 -1.64
CA PHE A 31 10.34 12.69 -1.59
C PHE A 31 10.75 11.25 -1.31
N PHE A 32 11.79 10.76 -1.98
CA PHE A 32 12.30 9.38 -1.83
C PHE A 32 13.21 9.18 -0.61
N THR A 33 13.33 10.18 0.28
CA THR A 33 14.03 10.03 1.57
C THR A 33 13.05 9.50 2.61
N GLY A 34 13.46 8.52 3.40
CA GLY A 34 12.58 7.88 4.39
C GLY A 34 11.68 6.79 3.81
N TRP A 35 12.07 6.20 2.68
CA TRP A 35 11.41 5.04 2.06
C TRP A 35 12.41 3.90 1.85
N ASP A 36 11.99 2.68 2.13
CA ASP A 36 12.69 1.45 1.81
C ASP A 36 12.11 0.85 0.52
N PHE A 37 12.95 0.68 -0.51
CA PHE A 37 12.56 0.03 -1.77
C PHE A 37 12.69 -1.48 -1.63
N TYR A 38 11.64 -2.22 -2.00
CA TYR A 38 11.51 -3.64 -1.69
C TYR A 38 12.59 -4.52 -2.34
N GLY A 39 12.93 -4.26 -3.61
CA GLY A 39 14.05 -4.94 -4.28
C GLY A 39 13.90 -6.45 -4.47
N ASN A 40 12.66 -6.96 -4.62
CA ASN A 40 12.37 -8.38 -4.78
C ASN A 40 11.13 -8.61 -5.66
N TYR A 41 10.87 -9.85 -6.09
CA TYR A 41 9.65 -10.20 -6.82
C TYR A 41 8.41 -10.07 -5.93
N ASP A 42 7.23 -9.90 -6.54
CA ASP A 42 5.99 -9.90 -5.78
C ASP A 42 5.63 -11.30 -5.28
N ASN A 43 5.90 -11.52 -4.00
CA ASN A 43 5.63 -12.77 -3.30
C ASN A 43 4.45 -12.67 -2.33
N LEU A 44 3.77 -11.52 -2.28
CA LEU A 44 2.67 -11.26 -1.35
C LEU A 44 1.32 -11.40 -2.05
N THR A 45 1.17 -10.84 -3.26
CA THR A 45 -0.05 -10.93 -4.08
C THR A 45 0.17 -11.71 -5.37
N LEU A 46 1.34 -12.37 -5.48
CA LEU A 46 1.75 -13.23 -6.59
C LEU A 46 1.68 -12.53 -7.96
N GLY A 47 1.90 -11.22 -7.96
CA GLY A 47 1.90 -10.40 -9.16
C GLY A 47 3.05 -10.71 -10.12
N ASN A 48 2.82 -10.41 -11.41
CA ASN A 48 3.79 -10.52 -12.48
C ASN A 48 4.72 -9.29 -12.58
N ALA A 49 5.11 -8.77 -11.41
CA ALA A 49 6.02 -7.65 -11.25
C ALA A 49 7.34 -8.09 -10.57
N VAL A 50 8.43 -7.38 -10.85
CA VAL A 50 9.68 -7.44 -10.09
C VAL A 50 9.96 -6.05 -9.55
N TYR A 51 9.91 -5.90 -8.23
CA TYR A 51 10.16 -4.63 -7.57
C TYR A 51 11.65 -4.33 -7.52
N LEU A 52 12.04 -3.17 -8.04
CA LEU A 52 13.44 -2.76 -8.05
C LEU A 52 13.86 -2.18 -6.70
N ASN A 53 15.15 -2.29 -6.38
CA ASN A 53 15.76 -1.47 -5.33
C ASN A 53 15.94 -0.02 -5.83
N GLN A 54 16.20 0.91 -4.93
CA GLN A 54 16.27 2.34 -5.26
C GLN A 54 17.31 2.68 -6.35
N SER A 55 18.46 2.01 -6.34
CA SER A 55 19.52 2.27 -7.33
C SER A 55 19.09 1.88 -8.74
N GLU A 56 18.52 0.68 -8.91
CA GLU A 56 18.04 0.24 -10.22
C GLU A 56 16.77 1.00 -10.64
N ALA A 57 15.87 1.32 -9.71
CA ALA A 57 14.71 2.17 -9.97
C ALA A 57 15.09 3.54 -10.53
N THR A 58 16.09 4.19 -9.95
CA THR A 58 16.60 5.48 -10.41
C THR A 58 17.27 5.35 -11.78
N LYS A 59 18.15 4.34 -11.93
CA LYS A 59 18.89 4.08 -13.18
C LYS A 59 17.97 3.77 -14.36
N GLN A 60 16.84 3.11 -14.11
CA GLN A 60 15.84 2.78 -15.12
C GLN A 60 14.75 3.86 -15.27
N ASN A 61 14.86 4.99 -14.55
CA ASN A 61 13.85 6.06 -14.52
C ASN A 61 12.44 5.57 -14.14
N LEU A 62 12.35 4.61 -13.23
CA LEU A 62 11.08 4.12 -12.66
C LEU A 62 10.71 4.81 -11.34
N ALA A 63 11.67 5.49 -10.71
CA ALA A 63 11.45 6.36 -9.56
C ALA A 63 12.33 7.61 -9.69
N TYR A 64 11.72 8.79 -9.87
CA TYR A 64 12.45 10.05 -10.07
C TYR A 64 11.58 11.28 -9.77
N ILE A 65 12.20 12.46 -9.70
CA ILE A 65 11.49 13.75 -9.57
C ILE A 65 11.37 14.39 -10.96
N ASN A 66 10.15 14.73 -11.39
CA ASN A 66 9.92 15.38 -12.67
C ASN A 66 10.29 16.88 -12.66
N SER A 67 10.15 17.54 -13.81
CA SER A 67 10.45 18.96 -13.98
C SER A 67 9.65 19.90 -13.08
N GLU A 68 8.47 19.47 -12.65
CA GLU A 68 7.56 20.20 -11.77
C GLU A 68 7.85 19.96 -10.29
N GLY A 69 8.89 19.18 -9.96
CA GLY A 69 9.27 18.87 -8.59
C GLY A 69 8.38 17.81 -7.93
N ARG A 70 7.62 17.04 -8.72
CA ARG A 70 6.74 15.96 -8.24
C ARG A 70 7.41 14.61 -8.41
N ALA A 71 7.12 13.69 -7.50
CA ALA A 71 7.67 12.35 -7.55
C ALA A 71 6.88 11.47 -8.52
N ILE A 72 7.61 10.78 -9.40
CA ILE A 72 7.09 9.78 -10.31
C ILE A 72 7.53 8.40 -9.83
N ILE A 73 6.57 7.50 -9.70
CA ILE A 73 6.79 6.07 -9.46
C ILE A 73 6.05 5.32 -10.56
N LYS A 74 6.71 4.44 -11.31
CA LYS A 74 6.08 3.82 -12.48
C LYS A 74 6.53 2.39 -12.77
N VAL A 75 5.67 1.68 -13.50
CA VAL A 75 5.99 0.42 -14.17
C VAL A 75 6.92 0.69 -15.36
N ASP A 76 7.82 -0.24 -15.67
CA ASP A 76 8.64 -0.17 -16.88
C ASP A 76 7.77 -0.22 -18.15
N ASN A 77 7.74 0.90 -18.86
CA ASN A 77 7.06 1.07 -20.14
C ASN A 77 8.02 1.14 -21.34
N THR A 78 9.30 0.79 -21.16
CA THR A 78 10.34 0.97 -22.18
C THR A 78 10.93 -0.33 -22.71
N THR A 79 10.90 -1.41 -21.93
CA THR A 79 11.51 -2.69 -22.34
C THR A 79 10.48 -3.73 -22.80
N ASP A 80 10.97 -4.65 -23.62
CA ASP A 80 10.26 -5.88 -24.01
C ASP A 80 10.48 -6.98 -22.97
N VAL A 81 9.39 -7.57 -22.48
CA VAL A 81 9.42 -8.68 -21.53
C VAL A 81 9.20 -10.00 -22.26
N ALA A 82 10.16 -10.93 -22.13
CA ALA A 82 10.07 -12.26 -22.70
C ALA A 82 9.12 -13.17 -21.89
N MET A 83 8.56 -14.18 -22.54
CA MET A 83 7.73 -15.20 -21.88
C MET A 83 8.49 -15.86 -20.72
N GLY A 84 7.86 -15.98 -19.57
CA GLY A 84 8.45 -16.50 -18.34
C GLY A 84 9.23 -15.48 -17.51
N GLN A 85 9.26 -14.20 -17.92
CA GLN A 85 9.83 -13.09 -17.14
C GLN A 85 8.72 -12.16 -16.64
N ASN A 86 9.02 -11.44 -15.56
CA ASN A 86 8.12 -10.44 -14.97
C ASN A 86 8.61 -9.02 -15.33
N ARG A 87 7.70 -8.05 -15.28
CA ARG A 87 8.00 -6.65 -15.63
C ARG A 87 8.50 -5.87 -14.42
N SER A 88 9.47 -4.99 -14.62
CA SER A 88 9.98 -4.15 -13.54
C SER A 88 8.93 -3.12 -13.06
N SER A 89 8.83 -2.97 -11.74
CA SER A 89 7.95 -2.03 -11.08
C SER A 89 8.56 -1.59 -9.75
N ILE A 90 7.82 -0.83 -8.94
CA ILE A 90 8.25 -0.31 -7.65
C ILE A 90 7.26 -0.71 -6.55
N ARG A 91 7.81 -1.15 -5.43
CA ARG A 91 7.16 -1.19 -4.11
C ARG A 91 8.10 -0.49 -3.15
N MET A 92 7.58 0.45 -2.39
CA MET A 92 8.34 1.11 -1.34
C MET A 92 7.50 1.37 -0.10
N THR A 93 8.14 1.28 1.05
CA THR A 93 7.50 1.38 2.37
C THR A 93 8.16 2.49 3.17
N SER A 94 7.37 3.32 3.86
CA SER A 94 7.92 4.38 4.71
C SER A 94 8.75 3.76 5.84
N GLN A 95 9.89 4.37 6.15
CA GLN A 95 10.72 3.95 7.28
C GLN A 95 10.04 4.25 8.61
N ASP A 96 9.16 5.25 8.67
CA ASP A 96 8.40 5.56 9.87
C ASP A 96 7.07 4.80 9.89
N ALA A 97 6.72 4.31 11.08
CA ALA A 97 5.39 3.83 11.42
C ALA A 97 4.61 4.90 12.20
N TYR A 98 3.34 5.05 11.85
CA TYR A 98 2.45 6.11 12.33
C TYR A 98 1.41 5.53 13.30
N PRO A 99 1.36 6.01 14.56
CA PRO A 99 0.45 5.46 15.56
C PRO A 99 -1.00 5.87 15.31
N ILE A 100 -1.93 5.25 16.05
CA ILE A 100 -3.31 5.75 16.17
C ILE A 100 -3.27 7.20 16.68
N GLY A 101 -4.13 8.06 16.13
CA GLY A 101 -4.07 9.51 16.27
C GLY A 101 -3.33 10.21 15.12
N SER A 102 -3.04 9.50 14.03
CA SER A 102 -2.37 10.04 12.85
C SER A 102 -3.35 10.51 11.78
N LEU A 103 -2.89 11.43 10.94
CA LEU A 103 -3.56 11.88 9.73
C LEU A 103 -2.55 11.82 8.58
N TRP A 104 -2.91 11.16 7.49
CA TRP A 104 -2.10 11.10 6.27
C TRP A 104 -2.81 11.84 5.15
N ILE A 105 -2.09 12.70 4.43
CA ILE A 105 -2.61 13.43 3.27
C ILE A 105 -1.67 13.18 2.10
N ILE A 106 -2.22 12.74 0.98
CA ILE A 106 -1.52 12.53 -0.27
C ILE A 106 -2.14 13.39 -1.37
N ASP A 107 -1.32 14.20 -2.04
CA ASP A 107 -1.71 15.04 -3.18
C ASP A 107 -1.11 14.45 -4.47
N LEU A 108 -1.99 14.14 -5.43
CA LEU A 108 -1.66 13.42 -6.65
C LEU A 108 -2.19 14.14 -7.89
N TYR A 109 -1.45 14.05 -8.99
CA TYR A 109 -1.86 14.47 -10.33
C TYR A 109 -2.19 13.28 -11.23
N HIS A 110 -1.68 12.09 -10.90
CA HIS A 110 -1.91 10.87 -11.65
C HIS A 110 -1.89 9.66 -10.70
N ILE A 111 -2.78 8.69 -10.93
CA ILE A 111 -2.79 7.38 -10.28
C ILE A 111 -2.65 6.33 -11.41
N PRO A 112 -1.81 5.29 -11.26
CA PRO A 112 -1.62 4.30 -12.32
C PRO A 112 -2.93 3.64 -12.72
N TYR A 113 -3.10 3.31 -14.00
CA TYR A 113 -4.20 2.47 -14.46
C TYR A 113 -3.83 1.76 -15.76
N GLY A 114 -4.66 0.78 -16.13
CA GLY A 114 -4.50 0.03 -17.37
C GLY A 114 -4.67 -1.46 -17.15
N CYS A 115 -4.90 -2.20 -18.23
CA CYS A 115 -5.10 -3.64 -18.11
C CYS A 115 -3.87 -4.32 -17.50
N SER A 116 -4.11 -5.22 -16.55
CA SER A 116 -3.16 -5.83 -15.60
C SER A 116 -2.69 -4.96 -14.44
N VAL A 117 -2.82 -3.63 -14.49
CA VAL A 117 -2.26 -2.74 -13.46
C VAL A 117 -3.07 -2.85 -12.18
N TRP A 118 -2.38 -3.04 -11.05
CA TRP A 118 -2.96 -3.02 -9.70
C TRP A 118 -2.08 -2.11 -8.84
N PRO A 119 -2.44 -0.82 -8.75
CA PRO A 119 -1.72 0.13 -7.91
C PRO A 119 -2.35 0.23 -6.53
N ALA A 120 -1.50 0.48 -5.55
CA ALA A 120 -1.94 0.71 -4.18
C ALA A 120 -1.16 1.86 -3.53
N PHE A 121 -1.89 2.73 -2.82
CA PHE A 121 -1.37 3.52 -1.70
C PHE A 121 -2.14 3.13 -0.45
N TRP A 122 -1.44 2.49 0.47
CA TRP A 122 -2.04 1.76 1.58
C TRP A 122 -1.13 1.74 2.80
N THR A 123 -1.59 1.15 3.89
CA THR A 123 -0.82 1.04 5.12
C THR A 123 -0.90 -0.35 5.73
N PHE A 124 0.14 -0.77 6.44
CA PHE A 124 0.12 -2.03 7.19
C PHE A 124 0.83 -1.94 8.54
N GLY A 125 0.42 -2.77 9.49
CA GLY A 125 1.07 -2.93 10.79
C GLY A 125 2.21 -3.96 10.80
N PRO A 126 3.11 -3.95 11.79
CA PRO A 126 4.38 -4.68 11.76
C PRO A 126 4.25 -6.22 11.63
N ASN A 127 3.17 -6.81 12.15
CA ASN A 127 2.86 -8.24 12.00
C ASN A 127 1.74 -8.48 10.97
N TRP A 128 1.93 -8.01 9.73
CA TRP A 128 0.97 -8.21 8.65
C TRP A 128 0.69 -9.70 8.37
N PRO A 129 -0.59 -10.10 8.18
CA PRO A 129 -1.80 -9.27 8.10
C PRO A 129 -2.52 -9.04 9.44
N ASN A 130 -1.96 -9.52 10.56
CA ASN A 130 -2.66 -9.56 11.84
C ASN A 130 -2.78 -8.21 12.53
N ASP A 131 -1.91 -7.26 12.19
CA ASP A 131 -1.86 -5.90 12.77
C ASP A 131 -2.60 -4.86 11.92
N GLY A 132 -3.51 -5.32 11.06
CA GLY A 132 -4.38 -4.51 10.24
C GLY A 132 -3.70 -3.94 8.99
N GLU A 133 -4.55 -3.67 8.00
CA GLU A 133 -4.21 -3.01 6.74
C GLU A 133 -5.32 -2.02 6.36
N ILE A 134 -4.91 -0.88 5.78
CA ILE A 134 -5.79 0.21 5.35
C ILE A 134 -5.45 0.55 3.89
N ASP A 135 -6.33 0.18 2.98
CA ASP A 135 -6.21 0.51 1.56
C ASP A 135 -6.90 1.84 1.29
N ILE A 136 -6.09 2.86 0.99
CA ILE A 136 -6.57 4.24 0.81
C ILE A 136 -6.88 4.48 -0.67
N ILE A 137 -5.96 4.06 -1.54
CA ILE A 137 -6.12 4.05 -2.99
C ILE A 137 -5.81 2.64 -3.44
N GLU A 138 -6.80 1.91 -3.92
CA GLU A 138 -6.61 0.58 -4.48
C GLU A 138 -7.66 0.27 -5.54
N ALA A 139 -7.18 -0.20 -6.69
CA ALA A 139 -8.01 -0.59 -7.81
C ALA A 139 -7.26 -1.58 -8.69
N ILE A 140 -7.96 -2.17 -9.64
CA ILE A 140 -7.35 -3.07 -10.61
C ILE A 140 -7.80 -2.74 -12.03
N ASN A 141 -6.95 -3.10 -12.99
CA ASN A 141 -7.24 -3.03 -14.41
C ASN A 141 -7.70 -1.61 -14.81
N ILE A 142 -8.90 -1.51 -15.38
CA ILE A 142 -9.52 -0.26 -15.78
C ILE A 142 -10.81 0.00 -15.00
N MET A 143 -10.85 -0.37 -13.71
CA MET A 143 -11.92 0.05 -12.80
C MET A 143 -12.20 1.55 -12.94
N GLY A 144 -13.47 1.95 -12.83
CA GLY A 144 -13.87 3.36 -13.00
C GLY A 144 -13.69 4.22 -11.75
N ASN A 145 -13.64 3.59 -10.58
CA ASN A 145 -13.61 4.26 -9.30
C ASN A 145 -12.63 3.54 -8.37
N ASN A 146 -12.07 4.29 -7.42
CA ASN A 146 -11.28 3.75 -6.33
C ASN A 146 -12.16 2.89 -5.39
N GLN A 147 -11.54 1.97 -4.65
CA GLN A 147 -12.13 1.44 -3.43
C GLN A 147 -11.21 1.69 -2.24
N MET A 148 -11.81 1.87 -1.08
CA MET A 148 -11.10 1.92 0.19
C MET A 148 -11.48 0.70 1.00
N VAL A 149 -10.51 0.03 1.63
CA VAL A 149 -10.71 -1.26 2.27
C VAL A 149 -10.00 -1.31 3.62
N LEU A 150 -10.59 -2.01 4.58
CA LEU A 150 -9.86 -2.48 5.76
C LEU A 150 -9.76 -4.00 5.75
N HIS A 151 -8.58 -4.49 6.10
CA HIS A 151 -8.30 -5.89 6.36
C HIS A 151 -7.87 -6.07 7.81
N THR A 152 -8.50 -7.01 8.52
CA THR A 152 -8.25 -7.29 9.93
C THR A 152 -8.36 -8.79 10.24
N THR A 153 -8.00 -9.17 11.46
CA THR A 153 -8.44 -10.45 12.02
C THR A 153 -9.97 -10.46 12.29
N PRO A 154 -10.61 -11.63 12.52
CA PRO A 154 -12.05 -11.71 12.77
C PRO A 154 -12.52 -10.86 13.96
N GLY A 155 -13.60 -10.10 13.75
CA GLY A 155 -14.25 -9.30 14.81
C GLY A 155 -14.43 -7.81 14.48
N CYS A 156 -13.82 -7.32 13.40
CA CYS A 156 -14.04 -5.97 12.88
C CYS A 156 -14.96 -6.01 11.65
N THR A 157 -15.93 -5.09 11.62
CA THR A 157 -16.91 -4.97 10.54
C THR A 157 -17.20 -3.50 10.22
N HIS A 158 -17.55 -3.22 8.96
CA HIS A 158 -18.15 -1.95 8.57
C HIS A 158 -19.57 -1.87 9.13
N SER A 159 -19.88 -0.76 9.81
CA SER A 159 -21.21 -0.52 10.39
C SER A 159 -22.31 -0.51 9.31
N SER A 160 -23.52 -0.97 9.67
CA SER A 160 -24.71 -0.83 8.82
C SER A 160 -25.30 0.59 8.83
N THR A 161 -24.94 1.38 9.84
CA THR A 161 -25.27 2.81 9.94
C THR A 161 -23.97 3.61 9.82
N TYR A 162 -23.82 4.33 8.73
CA TYR A 162 -22.61 5.07 8.41
C TYR A 162 -22.94 6.48 7.89
N ASN A 163 -21.97 7.38 7.97
CA ASN A 163 -22.06 8.72 7.40
C ASN A 163 -20.88 8.89 6.43
N GLN A 164 -21.09 8.44 5.20
CA GLN A 164 -20.08 8.47 4.15
C GLN A 164 -20.71 8.70 2.78
N LEU A 165 -19.89 9.11 1.81
CA LEU A 165 -20.31 9.36 0.42
C LEU A 165 -20.19 8.11 -0.47
N GLY A 166 -19.25 7.21 -0.16
CA GLY A 166 -19.04 5.96 -0.89
C GLY A 166 -20.07 4.87 -0.56
N ALA A 167 -20.17 3.89 -1.45
CA ALA A 167 -21.07 2.75 -1.28
C ALA A 167 -20.38 1.61 -0.53
N ASN A 168 -20.93 1.18 0.60
CA ASN A 168 -20.50 -0.05 1.26
C ASN A 168 -20.90 -1.27 0.41
N ILE A 169 -19.92 -2.04 -0.04
CA ILE A 169 -20.10 -3.26 -0.86
C ILE A 169 -19.52 -4.52 -0.19
N GLY A 170 -18.96 -4.39 1.01
CA GLY A 170 -18.47 -5.51 1.82
C GLY A 170 -18.32 -5.10 3.28
N SER A 171 -18.91 -5.86 4.20
CA SER A 171 -18.97 -5.43 5.61
C SER A 171 -18.03 -6.17 6.55
N ASP A 172 -17.47 -7.32 6.18
CA ASP A 172 -16.61 -8.12 7.08
C ASP A 172 -15.13 -7.94 6.72
N CYS A 173 -14.41 -7.25 7.60
CA CYS A 173 -13.02 -6.86 7.39
C CYS A 173 -12.04 -8.05 7.50
N SER A 174 -12.52 -9.22 7.93
CA SER A 174 -11.71 -10.44 8.04
C SER A 174 -11.84 -11.39 6.86
N THR A 175 -12.72 -11.09 5.91
CA THR A 175 -12.81 -11.84 4.66
C THR A 175 -11.62 -11.53 3.74
N PRO A 176 -11.31 -12.40 2.75
CA PRO A 176 -10.25 -12.11 1.80
C PRO A 176 -10.42 -10.80 1.02
N SER A 177 -11.65 -10.31 0.85
CA SER A 177 -11.94 -9.01 0.23
C SER A 177 -11.87 -7.83 1.19
N GLY A 178 -11.75 -8.08 2.49
CA GLY A 178 -11.90 -7.06 3.52
C GLY A 178 -13.32 -6.47 3.54
N CYS A 179 -13.47 -5.39 4.30
CA CYS A 179 -14.69 -4.60 4.30
C CYS A 179 -14.46 -3.39 3.39
N VAL A 180 -15.30 -3.27 2.36
CA VAL A 180 -15.01 -2.47 1.17
C VAL A 180 -16.03 -1.35 1.04
N VAL A 181 -15.51 -0.15 0.88
CA VAL A 181 -16.28 1.01 0.45
C VAL A 181 -15.81 1.44 -0.94
N ALA A 182 -16.69 1.32 -1.94
CA ALA A 182 -16.44 1.83 -3.28
C ALA A 182 -16.71 3.35 -3.34
N GLU A 183 -15.76 4.11 -3.86
CA GLU A 183 -15.98 5.53 -4.16
C GLU A 183 -16.97 5.67 -5.32
N THR A 184 -17.81 6.70 -5.27
CA THR A 184 -18.87 6.93 -6.28
C THR A 184 -18.53 8.06 -7.23
N GLN A 185 -17.59 8.93 -6.87
CA GLN A 185 -17.11 9.99 -7.75
C GLN A 185 -16.35 9.40 -8.95
N PRO A 186 -16.74 9.69 -10.21
CA PRO A 186 -16.18 9.06 -11.42
C PRO A 186 -14.73 9.46 -11.73
N ASN A 187 -14.20 10.44 -11.01
CA ASN A 187 -12.83 10.94 -11.14
C ASN A 187 -11.97 10.57 -9.93
N SER A 188 -12.36 9.57 -9.14
CA SER A 188 -11.55 9.06 -8.02
C SER A 188 -10.41 8.14 -8.46
N TYR A 189 -10.47 7.60 -9.68
CA TYR A 189 -9.46 6.72 -10.23
C TYR A 189 -9.42 6.79 -11.77
N ASN A 190 -8.49 6.05 -12.39
CA ASN A 190 -8.33 5.90 -13.84
C ASN A 190 -8.11 7.26 -14.54
N SER A 191 -8.33 7.32 -15.85
CA SER A 191 -8.14 8.52 -16.66
C SER A 191 -8.97 9.71 -16.17
N GLY A 192 -10.10 9.46 -15.50
CA GLY A 192 -10.95 10.50 -14.91
C GLY A 192 -10.24 11.32 -13.82
N PHE A 193 -9.39 10.68 -13.02
CA PHE A 193 -8.60 11.34 -11.98
C PHE A 193 -7.63 12.37 -12.59
N ALA A 194 -6.79 11.93 -13.52
CA ALA A 194 -5.82 12.79 -14.20
C ALA A 194 -6.50 13.90 -15.03
N ALA A 195 -7.60 13.57 -15.72
CA ALA A 195 -8.38 14.55 -16.50
C ALA A 195 -8.98 15.67 -15.64
N ALA A 196 -9.24 15.41 -14.35
CA ALA A 196 -9.69 16.42 -13.39
C ALA A 196 -8.54 17.26 -12.80
N GLY A 197 -7.29 17.05 -13.22
CA GLY A 197 -6.11 17.65 -12.60
C GLY A 197 -5.66 16.94 -11.31
N GLY A 198 -6.08 15.68 -11.16
CA GLY A 198 -5.84 14.85 -9.99
C GLY A 198 -6.72 15.22 -8.80
N GLY A 199 -6.18 15.08 -7.59
CA GLY A 199 -6.91 15.30 -6.36
C GLY A 199 -6.09 14.96 -5.11
N VAL A 200 -6.76 15.04 -3.97
CA VAL A 200 -6.19 14.77 -2.66
C VAL A 200 -6.98 13.67 -1.98
N TRP A 201 -6.25 12.71 -1.41
CA TRP A 201 -6.79 11.74 -0.47
C TRP A 201 -6.27 12.07 0.93
N ALA A 202 -7.14 12.00 1.93
CA ALA A 202 -6.77 12.15 3.32
C ALA A 202 -7.36 11.01 4.15
N THR A 203 -6.57 10.48 5.08
CA THR A 203 -6.96 9.36 5.95
C THR A 203 -6.68 9.72 7.39
N GLN A 204 -7.73 9.81 8.20
CA GLN A 204 -7.65 9.92 9.64
C GLN A 204 -7.64 8.51 10.23
N PHE A 205 -6.58 8.16 10.95
CA PHE A 205 -6.42 6.92 11.68
C PHE A 205 -6.49 7.21 13.18
N ASP A 206 -7.67 7.07 13.77
CA ASP A 206 -7.99 7.53 15.12
C ASP A 206 -8.63 6.44 15.98
N VAL A 207 -8.60 6.59 17.30
CA VAL A 207 -9.26 5.66 18.24
C VAL A 207 -10.77 5.55 17.98
N THR A 208 -11.39 6.56 17.37
CA THR A 208 -12.82 6.58 17.02
C THR A 208 -13.14 5.90 15.69
N GLY A 209 -12.14 5.63 14.85
CA GLY A 209 -12.34 5.00 13.55
C GLY A 209 -11.26 5.32 12.52
N VAL A 210 -11.44 4.75 11.32
CA VAL A 210 -10.71 5.14 10.10
C VAL A 210 -11.65 5.90 9.19
N PHE A 211 -11.26 7.11 8.81
CA PHE A 211 -12.05 7.98 7.93
C PHE A 211 -11.21 8.40 6.74
N ILE A 212 -11.73 8.20 5.53
CA ILE A 212 -10.99 8.47 4.30
C ILE A 212 -11.80 9.46 3.45
N TRP A 213 -11.18 10.56 3.05
CA TRP A 213 -11.76 11.57 2.17
C TRP A 213 -11.06 11.57 0.82
N PHE A 214 -11.85 11.77 -0.23
CA PHE A 214 -11.37 12.14 -1.54
C PHE A 214 -11.95 13.48 -1.98
N TRP A 215 -11.07 14.38 -2.42
CA TRP A 215 -11.45 15.58 -3.14
C TRP A 215 -10.73 15.61 -4.48
N SER A 216 -11.51 15.66 -5.57
CA SER A 216 -10.95 16.04 -6.87
C SER A 216 -10.34 17.44 -6.80
N ARG A 217 -9.32 17.73 -7.61
CA ARG A 217 -8.57 18.99 -7.59
C ARG A 217 -9.38 20.27 -7.35
N PRO A 218 -10.51 20.55 -8.03
CA PRO A 218 -11.27 21.79 -7.81
C PRO A 218 -11.97 21.88 -6.44
N ASN A 219 -12.11 20.77 -5.73
CA ASN A 219 -12.88 20.64 -4.48
C ASN A 219 -11.99 20.46 -3.25
N VAL A 220 -10.66 20.57 -3.39
CA VAL A 220 -9.72 20.39 -2.26
C VAL A 220 -9.94 21.53 -1.24
N PRO A 221 -10.16 21.21 0.05
CA PRO A 221 -10.40 22.22 1.09
C PRO A 221 -9.26 23.25 1.21
N GLU A 222 -9.60 24.49 1.55
CA GLU A 222 -8.63 25.56 1.78
C GLU A 222 -7.59 25.22 2.86
N SER A 223 -8.00 24.48 3.89
CA SER A 223 -7.10 23.99 4.95
C SER A 223 -5.97 23.12 4.40
N ILE A 224 -6.13 22.51 3.22
CA ILE A 224 -5.12 21.70 2.55
C ILE A 224 -4.40 22.53 1.48
N THR A 225 -5.12 23.26 0.63
CA THR A 225 -4.49 24.01 -0.47
C THR A 225 -3.60 25.16 0.00
N GLN A 226 -3.87 25.72 1.19
CA GLN A 226 -3.04 26.75 1.81
C GLN A 226 -1.97 26.17 2.75
N ALA A 227 -1.99 24.86 3.04
CA ALA A 227 -1.05 24.22 3.94
C ALA A 227 0.30 23.91 3.27
N ASN A 228 1.37 24.11 4.02
CA ASN A 228 2.72 23.72 3.63
C ASN A 228 3.31 22.69 4.62
N SER A 229 4.59 22.37 4.44
CA SER A 229 5.32 21.36 5.24
C SER A 229 5.50 21.69 6.72
N THR A 230 5.03 22.86 7.18
CA THR A 230 5.04 23.28 8.59
C THR A 230 3.66 23.64 9.15
N SER A 231 2.62 23.61 8.31
CA SER A 231 1.25 23.97 8.71
C SER A 231 0.59 22.86 9.53
N SER A 232 -0.14 23.21 10.58
CA SER A 232 -1.08 22.31 11.21
C SER A 232 -2.35 22.14 10.38
N ILE A 233 -3.03 21.01 10.49
CA ILE A 233 -4.29 20.74 9.79
C ILE A 233 -5.46 20.69 10.78
N ASP A 234 -6.50 21.45 10.44
CA ASP A 234 -7.82 21.34 11.07
C ASP A 234 -8.77 20.62 10.10
N ILE A 235 -9.40 19.54 10.59
CA ILE A 235 -10.29 18.68 9.80
C ILE A 235 -11.77 19.03 10.00
N THR A 236 -12.11 19.98 10.88
CA THR A 236 -13.51 20.28 11.26
C THR A 236 -14.39 20.74 10.10
N SER A 237 -13.79 21.26 9.03
CA SER A 237 -14.46 21.77 7.84
C SER A 237 -14.52 20.78 6.67
N TRP A 238 -13.96 19.57 6.82
CA TRP A 238 -13.81 18.60 5.72
C TRP A 238 -15.11 17.92 5.30
N GLY A 239 -16.14 17.98 6.16
CA GLY A 239 -17.45 17.39 5.88
C GLY A 239 -17.43 15.86 5.88
N THR A 240 -18.41 15.27 5.21
CA THR A 240 -18.62 13.82 5.18
C THR A 240 -17.49 13.10 4.41
N PRO A 241 -16.87 12.06 4.97
CA PRO A 241 -15.82 11.29 4.30
C PRO A 241 -16.37 10.41 3.17
N SER A 242 -15.47 9.96 2.29
CA SER A 242 -15.75 8.93 1.29
C SER A 242 -16.02 7.57 1.94
N ALA A 243 -15.24 7.19 2.96
CA ALA A 243 -15.48 6.02 3.81
C ALA A 243 -15.41 6.36 5.29
N SER A 244 -16.26 5.70 6.10
CA SER A 244 -16.26 5.83 7.55
C SER A 244 -16.33 4.46 8.24
N TYR A 245 -15.20 4.00 8.76
CA TYR A 245 -15.08 2.76 9.55
C TYR A 245 -15.07 3.11 11.04
N PHE A 246 -16.23 3.05 11.69
CA PHE A 246 -16.38 3.45 13.09
C PHE A 246 -15.88 2.40 14.08
N ALA A 247 -15.30 2.87 15.20
CA ALA A 247 -14.73 2.00 16.22
C ALA A 247 -15.74 1.12 16.97
N ASN A 248 -17.04 1.44 16.91
CA ASN A 248 -18.10 0.69 17.59
C ASN A 248 -18.35 -0.70 16.99
N THR A 249 -18.01 -0.90 15.71
CA THR A 249 -18.08 -2.20 15.03
C THR A 249 -16.72 -2.73 14.60
N CYS A 250 -15.65 -1.95 14.84
CA CYS A 250 -14.27 -2.28 14.53
C CYS A 250 -13.32 -1.60 15.52
N ASN A 251 -12.99 -2.25 16.64
CA ASN A 251 -12.14 -1.63 17.66
C ASN A 251 -10.72 -1.34 17.13
N ILE A 252 -10.44 -0.08 16.79
CA ILE A 252 -9.18 0.30 16.13
C ILE A 252 -7.94 -0.08 16.97
N THR A 253 -8.02 0.09 18.30
CA THR A 253 -6.90 -0.22 19.20
C THR A 253 -6.64 -1.72 19.38
N GLU A 254 -7.56 -2.57 18.95
CA GLU A 254 -7.44 -4.03 18.99
C GLU A 254 -6.91 -4.60 17.66
N PHE A 255 -7.39 -4.07 16.54
CA PHE A 255 -7.10 -4.62 15.21
C PHE A 255 -5.93 -3.95 14.50
N PHE A 256 -5.52 -2.75 14.92
CA PHE A 256 -4.47 -2.00 14.24
C PHE A 256 -3.35 -1.58 15.19
N SER A 257 -2.12 -1.81 14.75
CA SER A 257 -0.89 -1.28 15.36
C SER A 257 -0.43 -0.02 14.60
N PRO A 258 0.67 0.66 15.01
CA PRO A 258 1.25 1.72 14.18
C PRO A 258 1.52 1.24 12.75
N GLN A 259 1.17 2.06 11.77
CA GLN A 259 1.12 1.66 10.36
C GLN A 259 2.26 2.29 9.55
N ASN A 260 2.94 1.51 8.71
CA ASN A 260 3.84 2.03 7.68
C ASN A 260 3.04 2.34 6.41
N LEU A 261 3.37 3.43 5.71
CA LEU A 261 2.79 3.79 4.41
C LEU A 261 3.47 2.99 3.30
N VAL A 262 2.71 2.61 2.26
CA VAL A 262 3.23 1.86 1.13
C VAL A 262 2.72 2.45 -0.17
N PHE A 263 3.62 2.53 -1.14
CA PHE A 263 3.27 2.59 -2.56
C PHE A 263 3.69 1.30 -3.22
N ASP A 264 2.82 0.74 -4.06
CA ASP A 264 3.25 -0.23 -5.06
C ASP A 264 2.39 -0.19 -6.32
N ILE A 265 2.92 -0.80 -7.37
CA ILE A 265 2.20 -1.09 -8.60
C ILE A 265 2.51 -2.53 -8.98
N THR A 266 1.68 -3.47 -8.55
CA THR A 266 1.77 -4.86 -9.02
C THR A 266 1.05 -5.02 -10.37
N LEU A 267 1.23 -6.19 -10.99
CA LEU A 267 0.61 -6.56 -12.25
C LEU A 267 -0.06 -7.92 -12.15
N CYS A 268 -1.29 -8.06 -12.66
CA CYS A 268 -2.06 -9.29 -12.60
C CYS A 268 -2.25 -9.79 -11.16
N GLY A 269 -1.57 -10.89 -10.77
CA GLY A 269 -1.64 -11.42 -9.41
C GLY A 269 -3.02 -11.94 -8.99
N ASP A 270 -3.17 -12.08 -7.68
CA ASP A 270 -4.30 -12.73 -7.02
C ASP A 270 -5.63 -12.00 -7.17
N TRP A 271 -5.63 -10.76 -7.69
CA TRP A 271 -6.83 -10.00 -7.96
C TRP A 271 -6.95 -9.57 -9.43
N ALA A 272 -6.10 -8.66 -9.91
CA ALA A 272 -6.20 -8.10 -11.25
C ALA A 272 -6.04 -9.15 -12.35
N GLY A 273 -5.27 -10.22 -12.06
CA GLY A 273 -4.95 -11.30 -12.97
C GLY A 273 -5.97 -12.43 -12.99
N THR A 274 -6.93 -12.45 -12.06
CA THR A 274 -7.94 -13.50 -12.03
C THR A 274 -8.78 -13.46 -13.31
N GLY A 275 -9.13 -14.63 -13.86
CA GLY A 275 -9.93 -14.70 -15.08
C GLY A 275 -11.28 -14.00 -14.95
N TYR A 276 -11.84 -13.88 -13.74
CA TYR A 276 -13.06 -13.11 -13.47
C TYR A 276 -12.80 -11.60 -13.61
N ALA A 277 -11.84 -11.05 -12.86
CA ALA A 277 -11.63 -9.61 -12.82
C ALA A 277 -10.95 -9.07 -14.08
N TYR A 278 -9.98 -9.81 -14.62
CA TYR A 278 -9.31 -9.45 -15.87
C TYR A 278 -10.29 -9.44 -17.04
N ASN A 279 -11.05 -10.52 -17.25
CA ASN A 279 -11.93 -10.59 -18.42
C ASN A 279 -13.14 -9.66 -18.33
N ALA A 280 -13.55 -9.26 -17.12
CA ALA A 280 -14.64 -8.29 -16.95
C ALA A 280 -14.35 -6.94 -17.62
N THR A 281 -13.08 -6.56 -17.75
CA THR A 281 -12.69 -5.23 -18.26
C THR A 281 -11.61 -5.25 -19.34
N CYS A 282 -10.76 -6.28 -19.34
CA CYS A 282 -9.53 -6.36 -20.14
C CYS A 282 -9.40 -7.65 -20.95
N GLY A 283 -10.44 -8.48 -21.02
CA GLY A 283 -10.39 -9.75 -21.76
C GLY A 283 -10.13 -9.59 -23.26
N SER A 284 -10.32 -8.39 -23.81
CA SER A 284 -10.02 -8.04 -25.20
C SER A 284 -8.66 -7.36 -25.40
N SER A 285 -7.83 -7.23 -24.36
CA SER A 285 -6.52 -6.59 -24.45
C SER A 285 -5.47 -7.43 -25.19
N GLY A 286 -5.74 -8.73 -25.38
CA GLY A 286 -4.92 -9.62 -26.18
C GLY A 286 -5.69 -10.87 -26.64
N PRO A 287 -5.02 -11.78 -27.35
CA PRO A 287 -5.68 -12.91 -27.99
C PRO A 287 -5.95 -14.10 -27.06
N THR A 288 -5.38 -14.14 -25.85
CA THR A 288 -5.44 -15.34 -24.99
C THR A 288 -6.51 -15.28 -23.91
N GLY A 289 -6.96 -14.08 -23.52
CA GLY A 289 -7.81 -13.86 -22.34
C GLY A 289 -7.07 -14.11 -21.02
N LEU A 290 -5.73 -14.12 -21.04
CA LEU A 290 -4.88 -14.37 -19.87
C LEU A 290 -4.03 -13.13 -19.58
N CYS A 291 -4.22 -12.55 -18.40
CA CYS A 291 -3.60 -11.30 -17.99
C CYS A 291 -2.08 -11.23 -18.27
N TYR A 292 -1.34 -12.26 -17.86
CA TYR A 292 0.11 -12.30 -18.06
C TYR A 292 0.50 -12.29 -19.54
N ASN A 293 -0.09 -13.19 -20.33
CA ASN A 293 0.23 -13.37 -21.75
C ASN A 293 -0.17 -12.15 -22.58
N ASP A 294 -1.32 -11.55 -22.26
CA ASP A 294 -1.89 -10.47 -23.06
C ASP A 294 -1.32 -9.11 -22.67
N CYS A 295 -0.91 -8.91 -21.41
CA CYS A 295 -0.44 -7.62 -20.92
C CYS A 295 1.05 -7.57 -20.58
N VAL A 296 1.56 -8.52 -19.80
CA VAL A 296 2.91 -8.40 -19.21
C VAL A 296 3.99 -8.71 -20.25
N VAL A 297 3.79 -9.77 -21.03
CA VAL A 297 4.70 -10.19 -22.11
C VAL A 297 4.65 -9.20 -23.28
N GLY A 298 5.82 -8.91 -23.85
CA GLY A 298 5.98 -8.00 -24.97
C GLY A 298 6.34 -6.56 -24.57
N PRO A 299 6.03 -5.56 -25.42
CA PRO A 299 6.49 -4.19 -25.22
C PRO A 299 5.81 -3.49 -24.06
N GLY A 300 6.57 -2.62 -23.39
CA GLY A 300 6.05 -1.77 -22.32
C GLY A 300 5.08 -0.69 -22.81
N SER A 301 5.44 0.03 -23.88
CA SER A 301 4.60 1.08 -24.48
C SER A 301 3.79 0.53 -25.66
N PRO A 302 2.53 0.99 -25.84
CA PRO A 302 1.84 2.02 -25.06
C PRO A 302 1.14 1.50 -23.78
N ARG A 303 1.28 0.20 -23.48
CA ARG A 303 0.45 -0.48 -22.48
C ARG A 303 0.60 0.07 -21.07
N TYR A 304 1.82 0.44 -20.68
CA TYR A 304 2.16 0.90 -19.34
C TYR A 304 2.51 2.40 -19.29
N ASP A 305 2.16 3.16 -20.33
CA ASP A 305 2.43 4.61 -20.37
C ASP A 305 1.65 5.37 -19.28
N GLU A 306 0.46 4.86 -18.93
CA GLU A 306 -0.41 5.38 -17.86
C GLU A 306 -0.22 4.64 -16.51
N ALA A 307 0.77 3.75 -16.41
CA ALA A 307 1.02 2.97 -15.19
C ALA A 307 2.02 3.68 -14.26
N TYR A 308 1.67 4.89 -13.81
CA TYR A 308 2.50 5.70 -12.91
C TYR A 308 1.71 6.54 -11.90
N PHE A 309 2.28 6.73 -10.72
CA PHE A 309 1.88 7.77 -9.79
C PHE A 309 2.61 9.07 -10.14
N ASP A 310 1.91 10.21 -10.09
CA ASP A 310 2.49 11.55 -10.11
C ASP A 310 2.10 12.28 -8.82
N ILE A 311 3.05 12.42 -7.91
CA ILE A 311 2.81 12.75 -6.50
C ILE A 311 3.42 14.12 -6.18
N SER A 312 2.57 15.05 -5.74
CA SER A 312 3.04 16.34 -5.26
C SER A 312 3.68 16.20 -3.87
N TYR A 313 2.98 15.55 -2.94
CA TYR A 313 3.50 15.26 -1.61
C TYR A 313 2.72 14.13 -0.92
N VAL A 314 3.35 13.51 0.07
CA VAL A 314 2.69 12.82 1.17
C VAL A 314 3.06 13.53 2.47
N ARG A 315 2.08 13.88 3.29
CA ARG A 315 2.30 14.49 4.60
C ARG A 315 1.61 13.69 5.67
N ALA A 316 2.32 13.41 6.75
CA ALA A 316 1.80 12.77 7.93
C ALA A 316 1.76 13.76 9.09
N TYR A 317 0.71 13.68 9.89
CA TYR A 317 0.43 14.53 11.02
C TYR A 317 -0.04 13.72 12.23
N THR A 318 0.03 14.28 13.44
CA THR A 318 -0.48 13.67 14.68
C THR A 318 -1.19 14.69 15.58
N THR A 319 -2.16 14.26 16.39
CA THR A 319 -2.81 15.08 17.43
C THR A 319 -2.00 15.19 18.73
N GLU A 320 -1.14 14.21 19.01
CA GLU A 320 -0.27 14.16 20.19
C GLU A 320 1.14 13.67 19.81
N GLN A 321 2.19 14.26 20.40
CA GLN A 321 3.54 13.69 20.30
C GLN A 321 3.58 12.40 21.13
N PRO A 322 3.66 11.25 20.46
CA PRO A 322 4.98 10.71 20.20
C PRO A 322 5.34 10.91 18.73
N ALA A 323 6.60 11.24 18.47
CA ALA A 323 7.13 11.21 17.12
C ALA A 323 6.90 9.82 16.48
N PRO A 324 6.73 9.76 15.15
CA PRO A 324 6.72 8.48 14.42
C PRO A 324 7.94 7.65 14.82
N THR A 325 7.76 6.33 14.95
CA THR A 325 8.88 5.46 15.27
C THR A 325 9.53 5.01 13.98
N THR A 326 10.83 5.26 13.83
CA THR A 326 11.59 4.77 12.68
C THR A 326 11.83 3.27 12.86
N THR A 327 11.30 2.46 11.95
CA THR A 327 11.50 1.02 11.92
C THR A 327 12.77 0.73 11.12
N THR A 328 13.84 0.27 11.76
CA THR A 328 15.00 -0.26 11.02
C THR A 328 14.70 -1.69 10.61
N THR A 329 14.40 -1.89 9.33
CA THR A 329 14.25 -3.22 8.72
C THR A 329 15.63 -3.91 8.67
N SER A 330 16.05 -4.55 9.76
CA SER A 330 17.22 -5.42 9.73
C SER A 330 16.83 -6.74 9.07
N THR A 331 17.11 -6.88 7.78
CA THR A 331 17.02 -8.15 7.07
C THR A 331 18.09 -9.10 7.64
N SER A 332 17.76 -9.83 8.70
CA SER A 332 18.64 -10.88 9.23
C SER A 332 18.59 -12.07 8.27
N ILE A 333 19.61 -12.19 7.43
CA ILE A 333 19.92 -13.39 6.65
C ILE A 333 20.14 -14.54 7.65
N PRO A 334 19.40 -15.67 7.58
CA PRO A 334 19.73 -16.83 8.39
C PRO A 334 21.00 -17.46 7.83
N THR A 335 22.15 -17.07 8.37
CA THR A 335 23.42 -17.75 8.10
C THR A 335 23.38 -19.11 8.78
N SER A 336 23.24 -20.18 7.98
CA SER A 336 23.38 -21.55 8.45
C SER A 336 24.82 -21.80 8.88
N THR A 337 25.07 -21.70 10.19
CA THR A 337 26.37 -21.96 10.81
C THR A 337 26.68 -23.46 10.72
N THR A 338 27.53 -23.85 9.77
CA THR A 338 28.16 -25.18 9.78
C THR A 338 29.24 -25.17 10.86
N SER A 339 29.03 -25.93 11.93
CA SER A 339 29.97 -26.09 13.04
C SER A 339 31.19 -26.92 12.60
N THR A 340 32.29 -26.26 12.26
CA THR A 340 33.61 -26.89 12.12
C THR A 340 34.35 -26.81 13.46
N THR A 341 34.37 -27.91 14.20
CA THR A 341 35.22 -28.10 15.39
C THR A 341 36.64 -28.46 14.95
N ASN A 342 37.59 -27.55 15.19
CA ASN A 342 39.02 -27.83 15.11
C ASN A 342 39.46 -28.71 16.30
N ARG A 343 39.98 -29.90 16.02
CA ARG A 343 40.87 -30.64 16.94
C ARG A 343 42.17 -30.95 16.22
N GLN A 344 43.26 -30.39 16.72
CA GLN A 344 44.64 -30.68 16.30
C GLN A 344 45.21 -31.85 17.12
N THR A 345 45.97 -32.70 16.41
CA THR A 345 47.04 -33.63 16.88
C THR A 345 46.60 -34.81 17.77
N SER A 346 47.06 -36.06 17.63
CA SER A 346 48.22 -36.65 16.95
C SER A 346 48.06 -38.17 16.77
N SER A 347 48.83 -38.70 15.81
CA SER A 347 49.46 -40.04 15.74
C SER A 347 48.64 -41.33 15.55
N SER A 348 49.02 -41.99 14.44
CA SER A 348 49.30 -43.43 14.25
C SER A 348 48.15 -44.43 14.15
N GLY A 349 48.18 -45.23 13.08
CA GLY A 349 47.66 -46.61 13.12
C GLY A 349 46.85 -47.07 11.90
N ALA A 350 47.55 -47.44 10.83
CA ALA A 350 47.36 -48.66 10.02
C ALA A 350 45.96 -49.32 9.84
N ILE A 351 45.63 -49.48 8.54
CA ILE A 351 45.23 -50.75 7.86
C ILE A 351 43.75 -51.22 7.90
N SER A 352 43.32 -51.61 6.69
CA SER A 352 42.31 -52.62 6.31
C SER A 352 40.92 -52.16 5.89
N THR A 353 40.77 -52.06 4.56
CA THR A 353 39.76 -52.74 3.71
C THR A 353 38.53 -53.37 4.37
N ARG A 354 37.34 -53.06 3.83
CA ARG A 354 36.49 -54.03 3.10
C ARG A 354 35.24 -53.38 2.47
N ASN A 355 34.98 -53.81 1.24
CA ASN A 355 33.69 -53.86 0.54
C ASN A 355 32.51 -54.16 1.48
N ASP A 356 31.33 -53.58 1.23
CA ASP A 356 30.35 -54.30 0.41
C ASP A 356 29.18 -53.43 -0.07
N SER A 357 28.65 -53.88 -1.19
CA SER A 357 27.55 -53.37 -1.98
C SER A 357 26.22 -53.77 -1.35
N SER A 358 25.13 -53.04 -1.60
CA SER A 358 23.95 -53.60 -2.30
C SER A 358 22.71 -52.69 -2.26
N ARG A 359 22.22 -52.47 -3.49
CA ARG A 359 20.83 -52.60 -3.96
C ARG A 359 19.73 -51.71 -3.37
N GLY A 360 19.24 -50.84 -4.25
CA GLY A 360 17.95 -50.17 -4.12
C GLY A 360 16.76 -51.08 -4.41
N LEU A 361 15.59 -50.54 -4.06
CA LEU A 361 14.28 -51.01 -4.47
C LEU A 361 13.42 -49.79 -4.81
N ILE A 362 12.89 -49.78 -6.04
CA ILE A 362 11.90 -48.84 -6.56
C ILE A 362 10.52 -49.36 -6.17
N LEU A 363 9.62 -48.50 -5.71
CA LEU A 363 8.19 -48.79 -5.65
C LEU A 363 7.39 -47.60 -6.20
N LEU A 364 6.69 -47.83 -7.30
CA LEU A 364 5.63 -46.97 -7.82
C LEU A 364 4.38 -47.09 -6.94
N ALA A 365 3.67 -45.99 -6.71
CA ALA A 365 2.27 -46.02 -6.31
C ALA A 365 1.49 -44.87 -6.97
N THR A 366 0.27 -45.23 -7.36
CA THR A 366 -0.62 -44.65 -8.36
C THR A 366 -1.49 -43.50 -7.85
N VAL A 367 -1.87 -42.64 -8.80
CA VAL A 367 -2.84 -41.53 -8.72
C VAL A 367 -4.24 -42.02 -8.36
N ALA A 368 -4.90 -41.32 -7.43
CA ALA A 368 -6.36 -41.35 -7.26
C ALA A 368 -6.91 -39.92 -7.32
N VAL A 369 -7.77 -39.70 -8.31
CA VAL A 369 -8.50 -38.45 -8.58
C VAL A 369 -9.71 -38.38 -7.65
N GLY A 370 -9.79 -37.31 -6.85
CA GLY A 370 -10.98 -36.96 -6.06
C GLY A 370 -11.58 -35.67 -6.60
N ILE A 371 -12.66 -35.79 -7.37
CA ILE A 371 -13.52 -34.68 -7.80
C ILE A 371 -14.40 -34.29 -6.61
N ILE A 372 -14.28 -33.05 -6.12
CA ILE A 372 -15.27 -32.45 -5.23
C ILE A 372 -15.94 -31.30 -5.97
N LEU A 373 -17.23 -31.52 -6.25
CA LEU A 373 -18.20 -30.52 -6.70
C LEU A 373 -18.31 -29.40 -5.65
N GLY A 374 -17.94 -28.17 -6.03
CA GLY A 374 -18.28 -26.95 -5.30
C GLY A 374 -19.48 -26.27 -5.96
N ALA A 375 -20.56 -26.12 -5.21
CA ALA A 375 -21.84 -25.58 -5.63
C ALA A 375 -21.80 -24.06 -5.89
N ARG A 376 -22.67 -23.63 -6.81
CA ARG A 376 -23.06 -22.25 -7.13
C ARG A 376 -23.99 -21.64 -6.06
N PHE A 377 -24.15 -20.31 -6.16
CA PHE A 377 -25.09 -19.38 -5.50
C PHE A 377 -24.58 -18.77 -4.19
N ALA A 378 -24.70 -17.47 -3.90
CA ALA A 378 -25.28 -16.31 -4.59
C ALA A 378 -24.84 -15.03 -3.86
N LEU A 379 -24.86 -13.92 -4.62
CA LEU A 379 -24.80 -12.49 -4.23
C LEU A 379 -23.44 -11.95 -3.77
#